data_AF-A0A812YDN8-F1
#
_entry.id   AF-A0A812YDN8-F1
#
_cell.length_a   1.000
_cell.length_b   1.000
_cell.length_c   1.000
_cell.angle_alpha   90.00
_cell.angle_beta   90.00
_cell.angle_gamma   90.00
#
_symmetry.space_group_name_H-M   'P 1'
#
loop_
_entity.id
_entity.type
_entity.pdbx_description
1 polymer ?
#
loop_
_entity_poly.entity_id
_entity_poly.type
_entity_poly.pdbx_seq_one_letter_code
_entity_poly.pdbx_strand_id
1 'polypeptide(L)'
;MAHYSGPEPQPRDMINLGASLIITAGMAMTSLWWLSSEWDSYGCYSTMSDPYVLCYNSILAVGQVSLLTWHYLDKNPLVVRYHVPGRPEIATVHRSFLHLQRWSTFTIWSNTVSGAFFVFAALQGWSRNPSSLLCTATQITWELLFPLAFFVNIVVSFVLIPGIKKMRDGDKLRRILRLKPQLLHNGMVLSAAVEAWVARPPLLLAHFPVLVLFGSFYVVFAWYFFIKTKVYHYVFMDFRFKHQPIALILLLALLAALYAMGAGALAMALESGSVRLMIFVVALGTCTWRADEIPDDATSSAASTK
;
A
#
# COMPACT_ATOMS: atom_id res chain seq x y z
N MET A 1 22.60 -21.74 -4.55
CA MET A 1 22.22 -20.92 -3.38
C MET A 1 23.47 -20.18 -2.95
N ALA A 2 23.50 -18.85 -3.06
CA ALA A 2 24.65 -18.09 -2.55
C ALA A 2 24.69 -18.24 -1.01
N HIS A 3 25.80 -18.74 -0.47
CA HIS A 3 26.05 -18.79 0.97
C HIS A 3 25.83 -17.39 1.55
N TYR A 4 24.91 -17.28 2.52
CA TYR A 4 24.74 -16.05 3.28
C TYR A 4 26.00 -15.86 4.13
N SER A 5 26.83 -14.88 3.78
CA SER A 5 28.06 -14.53 4.51
C SER A 5 27.80 -13.55 5.66
N GLY A 6 26.54 -13.33 6.03
CA GLY A 6 26.19 -12.50 7.18
C GLY A 6 26.34 -13.28 8.49
N PRO A 7 26.48 -12.57 9.62
CA PRO A 7 26.52 -13.19 10.94
C PRO A 7 25.28 -14.07 11.15
N GLU A 8 25.45 -15.19 11.85
CA GLU A 8 24.36 -16.10 12.16
C GLU A 8 23.22 -15.35 12.88
N PRO A 9 21.94 -15.71 12.61
CA PRO A 9 20.81 -15.17 13.35
C PRO A 9 21.02 -15.35 14.85
N GLN A 10 20.84 -14.29 15.62
CA GLN A 10 20.91 -14.40 17.08
C GLN A 10 19.68 -15.16 17.60
N PRO A 11 19.74 -15.82 18.77
CA PRO A 11 18.58 -16.50 19.35
C PRO A 11 17.33 -15.62 19.44
N ARG A 12 17.52 -14.32 19.71
CA ARG A 12 16.46 -13.32 19.71
C ARG A 12 15.78 -13.15 18.35
N ASP A 13 16.55 -13.18 17.26
CA ASP A 13 16.03 -13.03 15.90
C ASP A 13 15.08 -14.20 15.58
N MET A 14 15.41 -15.40 16.06
CA MET A 14 14.56 -16.58 15.94
C MET A 14 13.28 -16.48 16.78
N ILE A 15 13.35 -15.90 17.98
CA ILE A 15 12.17 -15.62 18.81
C ILE A 15 11.23 -14.65 18.10
N ASN A 16 11.76 -13.55 17.55
CA ASN A 16 10.96 -12.57 16.80
C ASN A 16 10.32 -13.19 15.55
N LEU A 17 11.05 -14.03 14.82
CA LEU A 17 10.53 -14.76 13.67
C LEU A 17 9.40 -15.71 14.08
N GLY A 18 9.62 -16.52 15.13
CA GLY A 18 8.61 -17.42 15.67
C GLY A 18 7.35 -16.70 16.13
N ALA A 19 7.50 -15.61 16.89
CA ALA A 19 6.37 -14.77 17.31
C ALA A 19 5.60 -14.19 16.12
N SER A 20 6.30 -13.69 15.10
CA SER A 20 5.65 -13.14 13.91
C SER A 20 4.95 -14.18 13.07
N LEU A 21 5.50 -15.40 12.98
CA LEU A 21 4.84 -16.53 12.32
C LEU A 21 3.53 -16.88 13.03
N ILE A 22 3.56 -16.98 14.36
CA ILE A 22 2.37 -17.27 15.17
C ILE A 22 1.32 -16.17 15.00
N ILE A 23 1.72 -14.90 15.09
CA ILE A 23 0.81 -13.75 14.91
C ILE A 23 0.21 -13.77 13.51
N THR A 24 1.02 -13.90 12.46
CA THR A 24 0.56 -13.88 11.06
C THR A 24 -0.34 -15.06 10.72
N ALA A 25 0.04 -16.27 11.14
CA ALA A 25 -0.77 -17.47 10.94
C ALA A 25 -2.08 -17.40 11.72
N GLY A 26 -2.04 -16.97 12.99
CA GLY A 26 -3.23 -16.78 13.82
C GLY A 26 -4.21 -15.79 13.20
N MET A 27 -3.72 -14.62 12.79
CA MET A 27 -4.54 -13.62 12.10
C MET A 27 -5.17 -14.16 10.81
N ALA A 28 -4.39 -14.86 9.99
CA ALA A 28 -4.90 -15.44 8.74
C ALA A 28 -5.95 -16.53 9.00
N MET A 29 -5.71 -17.44 9.95
CA MET A 29 -6.65 -18.50 10.31
C MET A 29 -7.95 -17.93 10.89
N THR A 30 -7.87 -16.99 11.83
CA THR A 30 -9.06 -16.32 12.39
C THR A 30 -9.82 -15.57 11.31
N SER A 31 -9.12 -14.93 10.38
CA SER A 31 -9.75 -14.22 9.26
C SER A 31 -10.47 -15.15 8.30
N LEU A 32 -9.86 -16.28 7.94
CA LEU A 32 -10.49 -17.32 7.11
C LEU A 32 -11.70 -17.93 7.82
N TRP A 33 -11.58 -18.22 9.11
CA TRP A 33 -12.69 -18.74 9.91
C TRP A 33 -13.86 -17.75 9.94
N TRP A 34 -13.59 -16.47 10.22
CA TRP A 34 -14.60 -15.42 10.23
C TRP A 34 -15.31 -15.29 8.87
N LEU A 35 -14.55 -15.22 7.78
CA LEU A 35 -15.14 -15.13 6.44
C LEU A 35 -15.89 -16.43 6.08
N SER A 36 -15.52 -17.58 6.63
CA SER A 36 -16.31 -18.80 6.39
C SER A 36 -17.68 -18.80 7.08
N SER A 37 -17.85 -18.03 8.16
CA SER A 37 -19.09 -17.96 8.93
C SER A 37 -19.98 -16.76 8.60
N GLU A 38 -19.39 -15.61 8.26
CA GLU A 38 -20.08 -14.31 8.15
C GLU A 38 -20.02 -13.73 6.72
N TRP A 39 -19.74 -14.55 5.70
CA TRP A 39 -19.64 -14.04 4.33
C TRP A 39 -21.01 -13.79 3.71
N ASP A 40 -21.34 -12.52 3.55
CA ASP A 40 -22.49 -12.09 2.78
C ASP A 40 -22.14 -11.97 1.29
N SER A 41 -23.05 -12.44 0.43
CA SER A 41 -22.89 -12.29 -1.02
C SER A 41 -22.95 -10.82 -1.42
N TYR A 42 -22.01 -10.39 -2.26
CA TYR A 42 -21.97 -9.01 -2.73
C TYR A 42 -23.03 -8.73 -3.80
N GLY A 43 -23.78 -7.65 -3.59
CA GLY A 43 -24.64 -7.07 -4.62
C GLY A 43 -23.82 -6.26 -5.64
N CYS A 44 -24.26 -6.25 -6.89
CA CYS A 44 -23.69 -5.34 -7.88
C CYS A 44 -24.12 -3.91 -7.57
N TYR A 45 -23.18 -2.98 -7.55
CA TYR A 45 -23.48 -1.54 -7.49
C TYR A 45 -24.22 -1.09 -8.74
N SER A 46 -25.44 -0.60 -8.57
CA SER A 46 -26.21 0.04 -9.64
C SER A 46 -25.54 1.34 -10.12
N THR A 47 -24.84 2.05 -9.22
CA THR A 47 -24.15 3.31 -9.50
C THR A 47 -23.00 3.19 -10.50
N MET A 48 -22.43 2.00 -10.71
CA MET A 48 -21.32 1.80 -11.65
C MET A 48 -21.74 2.02 -13.11
N SER A 49 -23.02 1.87 -13.41
CA SER A 49 -23.60 2.11 -14.74
C SER A 49 -23.96 3.58 -15.00
N ASP A 50 -23.86 4.45 -13.99
CA ASP A 50 -24.06 5.89 -14.17
C ASP A 50 -23.01 6.43 -15.16
N PRO A 51 -23.38 7.20 -16.19
CA PRO A 51 -22.44 7.64 -17.23
C PRO A 51 -21.22 8.40 -16.70
N TYR A 52 -21.38 9.20 -15.63
CA TYR A 52 -20.27 9.96 -15.04
C TYR A 52 -19.32 9.04 -14.27
N VAL A 53 -19.88 8.12 -13.48
CA VAL A 53 -19.10 7.12 -12.74
C VAL A 53 -18.39 6.17 -13.69
N LEU A 54 -19.08 5.69 -14.73
CA LEU A 54 -18.52 4.82 -15.75
C LEU A 54 -17.37 5.49 -16.51
N CYS A 55 -17.54 6.76 -16.90
CA CYS A 55 -16.50 7.52 -17.56
C CYS A 55 -15.29 7.70 -16.64
N TYR A 56 -15.52 8.10 -15.39
CA TYR A 56 -14.47 8.25 -14.38
C TYR A 56 -13.70 6.94 -14.17
N ASN A 57 -14.40 5.82 -13.92
CA ASN A 57 -13.79 4.52 -13.69
C ASN A 57 -13.05 4.00 -14.92
N SER A 58 -13.53 4.27 -16.14
CA SER A 58 -12.83 3.91 -17.38
C SER A 58 -11.52 4.70 -17.53
N ILE A 59 -11.53 6.01 -17.26
CA ILE A 59 -10.33 6.86 -17.30
C ILE A 59 -9.32 6.38 -16.26
N LEU A 60 -9.76 6.12 -15.03
CA LEU A 60 -8.92 5.65 -13.94
C LEU A 60 -8.36 4.26 -14.19
N ALA A 61 -9.14 3.35 -14.80
CA ALA A 61 -8.67 2.02 -15.20
C ALA A 61 -7.49 2.14 -16.18
N VAL A 62 -7.65 2.93 -17.25
CA VAL A 62 -6.59 3.17 -18.23
C VAL A 62 -5.38 3.86 -17.58
N GLY A 63 -5.63 4.87 -16.73
CA GLY A 63 -4.59 5.62 -16.03
C GLY A 63 -3.77 4.74 -15.08
N GLN A 64 -4.42 3.92 -14.26
CA GLN A 64 -3.75 3.02 -13.30
C GLN A 64 -2.97 1.91 -14.00
N VAL A 65 -3.55 1.27 -15.02
CA VAL A 65 -2.83 0.28 -15.83
C VAL A 65 -1.62 0.91 -16.51
N SER A 66 -1.77 2.12 -17.06
CA SER A 66 -0.65 2.86 -17.67
C SER A 66 0.43 3.22 -16.66
N LEU A 67 0.05 3.66 -15.45
CA LEU A 67 0.99 3.99 -14.37
C LEU A 67 1.77 2.75 -13.91
N LEU A 68 1.11 1.60 -13.74
CA LEU A 68 1.75 0.35 -13.38
C LEU A 68 2.66 -0.16 -14.51
N THR A 69 2.21 -0.11 -15.77
CA THR A 69 3.04 -0.46 -16.92
C THR A 69 4.26 0.46 -17.01
N TRP A 70 4.10 1.78 -16.85
CA TRP A 70 5.22 2.72 -16.75
C TRP A 70 6.13 2.37 -15.57
N HIS A 71 5.58 1.89 -14.45
CA HIS A 71 6.37 1.44 -13.32
C HIS A 71 7.27 0.26 -13.65
N TYR A 72 6.74 -0.76 -14.32
CA TYR A 72 7.47 -1.98 -14.68
C TYR A 72 8.42 -1.79 -15.89
N LEU A 73 8.06 -0.94 -16.85
CA LEU A 73 8.90 -0.67 -18.03
C LEU A 73 10.01 0.37 -17.77
N ASP A 74 10.00 1.01 -16.60
CA ASP A 74 11.05 1.95 -16.21
C ASP A 74 12.43 1.27 -16.18
N LYS A 75 13.36 1.84 -16.95
CA LYS A 75 14.73 1.33 -17.08
C LYS A 75 15.62 1.72 -15.89
N ASN A 76 15.22 2.71 -15.09
CA ASN A 76 16.01 3.17 -13.95
C ASN A 76 15.77 2.29 -12.73
N PRO A 77 16.70 1.42 -12.30
CA PRO A 77 16.43 0.42 -11.27
C PRO A 77 15.95 1.04 -9.95
N LEU A 78 15.06 0.33 -9.26
CA LEU A 78 14.77 0.61 -7.86
C LEU A 78 15.97 0.15 -7.03
N VAL A 79 16.86 1.09 -6.72
CA VAL A 79 18.05 0.85 -5.91
C VAL A 79 17.68 0.88 -4.43
N VAL A 80 17.93 -0.22 -3.74
CA VAL A 80 17.72 -0.37 -2.30
C VAL A 80 19.06 -0.57 -1.60
N ARG A 81 19.33 0.33 -0.64
CA ARG A 81 20.43 0.22 0.31
C ARG A 81 19.84 -0.15 1.66
N TYR A 82 19.90 -1.42 1.98
CA TYR A 82 19.22 -1.98 3.13
C TYR A 82 20.20 -2.25 4.27
N HIS A 83 19.91 -1.65 5.42
CA HIS A 83 20.62 -1.87 6.67
C HIS A 83 19.62 -2.30 7.74
N VAL A 84 20.05 -3.13 8.69
CA VAL A 84 19.22 -3.55 9.82
C VAL A 84 19.37 -2.50 10.94
N PRO A 85 18.30 -1.78 11.32
CA PRO A 85 18.42 -0.73 12.33
C PRO A 85 18.88 -1.28 13.69
N GLY A 86 19.90 -0.64 14.27
CA GLY A 86 20.47 -1.04 15.55
C GLY A 86 21.37 -2.27 15.51
N ARG A 87 21.73 -2.77 14.32
CA ARG A 87 22.60 -3.95 14.12
C ARG A 87 23.73 -3.61 13.13
N PRO A 88 24.69 -2.74 13.51
CA PRO A 88 25.77 -2.29 12.62
C PRO A 88 26.71 -3.41 12.19
N GLU A 89 26.75 -4.53 12.92
CA GLU A 89 27.52 -5.72 12.58
C GLU A 89 26.97 -6.48 11.37
N ILE A 90 25.72 -6.22 10.97
CA ILE A 90 25.12 -6.78 9.75
C ILE A 90 25.47 -5.86 8.58
N ALA A 91 26.26 -6.38 7.63
CA ALA A 91 26.67 -5.63 6.45
C ALA A 91 25.47 -5.08 5.65
N THR A 92 25.62 -3.86 5.13
CA THR A 92 24.59 -3.21 4.31
C THR A 92 24.44 -3.95 2.98
N VAL A 93 23.21 -4.36 2.66
CA VAL A 93 22.88 -5.06 1.42
C VAL A 93 22.46 -4.05 0.35
N HIS A 94 23.12 -4.12 -0.80
CA HIS A 94 22.81 -3.31 -1.97
C HIS A 94 22.13 -4.18 -3.03
N ARG A 95 20.91 -3.82 -3.42
CA ARG A 95 20.17 -4.50 -4.49
C ARG A 95 19.50 -3.49 -5.41
N SER A 96 19.38 -3.88 -6.67
CA SER A 96 18.70 -3.13 -7.71
C SER A 96 17.59 -4.01 -8.26
N PHE A 97 16.37 -3.49 -8.32
CA PHE A 97 15.20 -4.20 -8.82
C PHE A 97 14.68 -3.57 -10.10
N LEU A 98 14.47 -4.40 -11.12
CA LEU A 98 13.93 -3.99 -12.43
C LEU A 98 12.66 -4.77 -12.75
N HIS A 99 11.79 -4.17 -13.56
CA HIS A 99 10.58 -4.83 -14.05
C HIS A 99 9.72 -5.42 -12.93
N LEU A 100 9.29 -6.67 -13.08
CA LEU A 100 8.46 -7.38 -12.09
C LEU A 100 9.12 -7.50 -10.71
N GLN A 101 10.45 -7.41 -10.60
CA GLN A 101 11.11 -7.41 -9.30
C GLN A 101 10.74 -6.19 -8.45
N ARG A 102 10.18 -5.12 -9.06
CA ARG A 102 9.67 -3.95 -8.35
C ARG A 102 8.31 -4.18 -7.69
N TRP A 103 7.63 -5.28 -8.01
CA TRP A 103 6.45 -5.77 -7.30
C TRP A 103 6.79 -6.32 -5.91
N SER A 104 7.77 -5.71 -5.25
CA SER A 104 8.31 -6.10 -3.96
C SER A 104 7.86 -5.18 -2.83
N THR A 105 7.40 -3.97 -3.17
CA THR A 105 6.95 -2.96 -2.19
C THR A 105 5.44 -3.04 -2.01
N PHE A 106 4.98 -2.78 -0.77
CA PHE A 106 3.57 -2.78 -0.41
C PHE A 106 2.79 -1.72 -1.19
N THR A 107 3.40 -0.55 -1.43
CA THR A 107 2.82 0.51 -2.26
C THR A 107 2.44 -0.01 -3.66
N ILE A 108 3.27 -0.83 -4.29
CA ILE A 108 2.96 -1.38 -5.61
C ILE A 108 1.88 -2.47 -5.54
N TRP A 109 1.84 -3.26 -4.46
CA TRP A 109 0.73 -4.18 -4.19
C TRP A 109 -0.60 -3.43 -4.04
N SER A 110 -0.64 -2.35 -3.25
CA SER A 110 -1.83 -1.51 -3.09
C SER A 110 -2.25 -0.83 -4.40
N ASN A 111 -1.30 -0.36 -5.22
CA ASN A 111 -1.63 0.19 -6.53
C ASN A 111 -2.10 -0.89 -7.52
N THR A 112 -1.64 -2.13 -7.39
CA THR A 112 -2.16 -3.26 -8.18
C THR A 112 -3.62 -3.52 -7.83
N VAL A 113 -3.98 -3.48 -6.54
CA VAL A 113 -5.38 -3.54 -6.08
C VAL A 113 -6.18 -2.36 -6.61
N SER A 114 -5.64 -1.13 -6.57
CA SER A 114 -6.27 0.06 -7.15
C SER A 114 -6.59 -0.13 -8.64
N GLY A 115 -5.60 -0.56 -9.42
CA GLY A 115 -5.79 -0.84 -10.84
C GLY A 115 -6.83 -1.93 -11.10
N ALA A 116 -6.80 -3.01 -10.31
CA ALA A 116 -7.80 -4.08 -10.41
C ALA A 116 -9.22 -3.56 -10.11
N PHE A 117 -9.39 -2.78 -9.04
CA PHE A 117 -10.66 -2.16 -8.69
C PHE A 117 -11.22 -1.34 -9.84
N PHE A 118 -10.47 -0.37 -10.37
CA PHE A 118 -10.99 0.51 -11.42
C PHE A 118 -11.29 -0.24 -12.73
N VAL A 119 -10.50 -1.27 -13.06
CA VAL A 119 -10.81 -2.17 -14.19
C VAL A 119 -12.11 -2.92 -13.94
N PHE A 120 -12.30 -3.52 -12.77
CA PHE A 120 -13.53 -4.26 -12.45
C PHE A 120 -14.76 -3.36 -12.39
N ALA A 121 -14.62 -2.18 -11.79
CA ALA A 121 -15.67 -1.16 -11.73
C ALA A 121 -16.10 -0.69 -13.13
N ALA A 122 -15.14 -0.42 -14.03
CA ALA A 122 -15.42 -0.08 -15.41
C ALA A 122 -16.11 -1.25 -16.16
N LEU A 123 -15.60 -2.47 -16.03
CA LEU A 123 -16.21 -3.66 -16.64
C LEU A 123 -17.64 -3.89 -16.14
N GLN A 124 -17.88 -3.68 -14.84
CA GLN A 124 -19.20 -3.79 -14.24
C GLN A 124 -20.16 -2.75 -14.83
N GLY A 125 -19.73 -1.48 -14.95
CA GLY A 125 -20.54 -0.41 -15.50
C GLY A 125 -20.84 -0.54 -17.00
N TRP A 126 -19.92 -1.11 -17.78
CA TRP A 126 -20.15 -1.43 -19.21
C TRP A 126 -21.01 -2.69 -19.41
N SER A 127 -21.10 -3.56 -18.41
CA SER A 127 -21.87 -4.79 -18.51
C SER A 127 -23.35 -4.55 -18.28
N ARG A 128 -24.19 -5.05 -19.20
CA ARG A 128 -25.66 -5.04 -19.02
C ARG A 128 -26.10 -5.95 -17.87
N ASN A 129 -25.39 -7.06 -17.68
CA ASN A 129 -25.66 -8.09 -16.67
C ASN A 129 -24.32 -8.55 -16.06
N PRO A 130 -23.72 -7.78 -15.15
CA PRO A 130 -22.45 -8.16 -14.53
C PRO A 130 -22.60 -9.46 -13.73
N SER A 131 -21.61 -10.35 -13.83
CA SER A 131 -21.62 -11.59 -13.08
C SER A 131 -21.41 -11.32 -11.59
N SER A 132 -21.94 -12.21 -10.74
CA SER A 132 -21.73 -12.15 -9.29
C SER A 132 -20.24 -12.15 -8.91
N LEU A 133 -19.41 -12.87 -9.67
CA LEU A 133 -17.96 -12.90 -9.49
C LEU A 133 -17.32 -11.53 -9.75
N LEU A 134 -17.75 -10.81 -10.80
CA LEU A 134 -17.24 -9.48 -11.10
C LEU A 134 -17.64 -8.48 -10.00
N CYS A 135 -18.89 -8.54 -9.53
CA CYS A 135 -19.36 -7.67 -8.45
C CYS A 135 -18.63 -7.97 -7.14
N THR A 136 -18.41 -9.25 -6.85
CA THR A 136 -17.58 -9.72 -5.72
C THR A 136 -16.15 -9.20 -5.79
N ALA A 137 -15.49 -9.36 -6.94
CA ALA A 137 -14.12 -8.89 -7.14
C ALA A 137 -14.02 -7.36 -7.01
N THR A 138 -15.01 -6.63 -7.54
CA THR A 138 -15.08 -5.16 -7.45
C THR A 138 -15.20 -4.74 -5.98
N GLN A 139 -16.09 -5.35 -5.20
CA GLN A 139 -16.24 -5.01 -3.79
C GLN A 139 -15.01 -5.40 -2.96
N ILE A 140 -14.46 -6.62 -3.12
CA ILE A 140 -13.22 -7.00 -2.41
C ILE A 140 -12.09 -6.00 -2.68
N THR A 141 -11.90 -5.63 -3.94
CA THR A 141 -10.83 -4.70 -4.31
C THR A 141 -11.12 -3.28 -3.82
N TRP A 142 -12.38 -2.85 -3.72
CA TRP A 142 -12.75 -1.59 -3.05
C TRP A 142 -12.42 -1.62 -1.55
N GLU A 143 -12.83 -2.68 -0.86
CA GLU A 143 -12.63 -2.83 0.59
C GLU A 143 -11.15 -2.89 0.97
N LEU A 144 -10.31 -3.35 0.05
CA LEU A 144 -8.86 -3.22 0.15
C LEU A 144 -8.38 -1.81 -0.24
N LEU A 145 -8.79 -1.29 -1.41
CA LEU A 145 -8.30 -0.03 -1.96
C LEU A 145 -8.47 1.13 -0.98
N PHE A 146 -9.69 1.36 -0.49
CA PHE A 146 -10.00 2.56 0.29
C PHE A 146 -9.10 2.72 1.53
N PRO A 147 -9.05 1.76 2.49
CA PRO A 147 -8.17 1.88 3.65
C PRO A 147 -6.68 1.86 3.28
N LEU A 148 -6.27 1.08 2.27
CA LEU A 148 -4.87 1.03 1.84
C LEU A 148 -4.40 2.34 1.24
N ALA A 149 -5.27 3.06 0.53
CA ALA A 149 -4.96 4.34 -0.07
C ALA A 149 -4.61 5.39 1.00
N PHE A 150 -5.43 5.49 2.04
CA PHE A 150 -5.15 6.34 3.21
C PHE A 150 -3.91 5.87 3.98
N PHE A 151 -3.79 4.56 4.22
CA PHE A 151 -2.65 3.99 4.94
C PHE A 151 -1.32 4.32 4.26
N VAL A 152 -1.19 4.02 2.97
CA VAL A 152 0.03 4.29 2.20
C VAL A 152 0.34 5.79 2.20
N ASN A 153 -0.68 6.63 1.99
CA ASN A 153 -0.45 8.07 1.92
C ASN A 153 -0.04 8.66 3.28
N ILE A 154 -0.69 8.26 4.37
CA ILE A 154 -0.32 8.68 5.74
C ILE A 154 1.11 8.26 6.07
N VAL A 155 1.47 7.00 5.81
CA VAL A 155 2.83 6.50 6.09
C VAL A 155 3.87 7.23 5.25
N VAL A 156 3.60 7.48 3.97
CA VAL A 156 4.53 8.23 3.12
C VAL A 156 4.68 9.68 3.60
N SER A 157 3.57 10.38 3.79
CA SER A 157 3.53 11.82 4.12
C SER A 157 4.04 12.13 5.53
N PHE A 158 3.65 11.34 6.53
CA PHE A 158 3.89 11.68 7.93
C PHE A 158 4.98 10.84 8.60
N VAL A 159 5.42 9.74 7.98
CA VAL A 159 6.49 8.89 8.54
C VAL A 159 7.72 8.89 7.64
N LEU A 160 7.57 8.52 6.37
CA LEU A 160 8.72 8.34 5.48
C LEU A 160 9.36 9.66 5.07
N ILE A 161 8.58 10.63 4.55
CA ILE A 161 9.11 11.93 4.12
C ILE A 161 9.79 12.65 5.29
N PRO A 162 9.16 12.82 6.49
CA PRO A 162 9.81 13.43 7.64
C PRO A 162 11.05 12.66 8.10
N GLY A 163 11.01 11.32 8.06
CA GLY A 163 12.17 10.49 8.36
C GLY A 163 13.36 10.73 7.42
N ILE A 164 13.10 10.84 6.11
CA ILE A 164 14.12 11.14 5.10
C ILE A 164 14.70 12.54 5.32
N LYS A 165 13.85 13.54 5.60
CA LYS A 165 14.29 14.92 5.93
C LYS A 165 15.19 14.93 7.16
N LYS A 166 14.83 14.21 8.22
CA LYS A 166 15.63 14.08 9.44
C LYS A 166 17.00 13.45 9.17
N MET A 167 17.08 12.50 8.22
CA MET A 167 18.33 11.88 7.79
C MET A 167 19.17 12.75 6.83
N ARG A 168 18.63 13.89 6.37
CA ARG A 168 19.28 14.79 5.38
C ARG A 168 19.66 14.08 4.07
N ASP A 169 18.90 13.05 3.66
CA ASP A 169 19.11 12.33 2.40
C ASP A 169 18.37 13.02 1.25
N GLY A 170 19.01 14.04 0.68
CA GLY A 170 18.43 14.87 -0.39
C GLY A 170 18.08 14.09 -1.66
N ASP A 171 18.85 13.07 -2.00
CA ASP A 171 18.60 12.23 -3.19
C ASP A 171 17.38 11.34 -3.01
N LYS A 172 17.20 10.76 -1.83
CA LYS A 172 16.01 9.97 -1.50
C LYS A 172 14.77 10.87 -1.40
N LEU A 173 14.91 12.08 -0.85
CA LEU A 173 13.85 13.07 -0.80
C LEU A 173 13.41 13.49 -2.21
N ARG A 174 14.38 13.84 -3.08
CA ARG A 174 14.09 14.20 -4.47
C ARG A 174 13.39 13.06 -5.19
N ARG A 175 13.78 11.81 -4.96
CA ARG A 175 13.15 10.63 -5.59
C ARG A 175 11.71 10.43 -5.14
N ILE A 176 11.40 10.49 -3.84
CA ILE A 176 10.04 10.28 -3.34
C ILE A 176 9.07 11.42 -3.73
N LEU A 177 9.60 12.60 -4.00
CA LEU A 177 8.82 13.76 -4.45
C LEU A 177 8.64 13.85 -5.97
N ARG A 178 9.21 12.92 -6.75
CA ARG A 178 8.97 12.88 -8.20
C ARG A 178 7.51 12.53 -8.49
N LEU A 179 7.01 13.02 -9.63
CA LEU A 179 5.65 12.79 -10.09
C LEU A 179 5.21 11.32 -10.00
N LYS A 180 6.02 10.37 -10.48
CA LYS A 180 5.65 8.95 -10.49
C LYS A 180 5.36 8.39 -9.08
N PRO A 181 6.28 8.48 -8.09
CA PRO A 181 5.96 8.17 -6.71
C PRO A 181 4.73 8.92 -6.19
N GLN A 182 4.61 10.22 -6.48
CA GLN A 182 3.47 11.05 -6.06
C GLN A 182 2.14 10.52 -6.58
N LEU A 183 2.07 10.08 -7.83
CA LEU A 183 0.88 9.42 -8.39
C LEU A 183 0.57 8.09 -7.67
N LEU A 184 1.58 7.33 -7.29
CA LEU A 184 1.41 6.04 -6.58
C LEU A 184 0.90 6.19 -5.14
N HIS A 185 1.03 7.36 -4.50
CA HIS A 185 0.50 7.57 -3.15
C HIS A 185 -0.60 8.64 -3.09
N ASN A 186 -0.34 9.87 -3.52
CA ASN A 186 -1.34 10.94 -3.54
C ASN A 186 -2.42 10.63 -4.57
N GLY A 187 -2.02 10.21 -5.79
CA GLY A 187 -2.97 9.85 -6.84
C GLY A 187 -3.91 8.72 -6.41
N MET A 188 -3.37 7.70 -5.73
CA MET A 188 -4.16 6.58 -5.18
C MET A 188 -5.20 7.06 -4.16
N VAL A 189 -4.83 7.83 -3.13
CA VAL A 189 -5.79 8.30 -2.11
C VAL A 189 -6.82 9.27 -2.68
N LEU A 190 -6.42 10.14 -3.62
CA LEU A 190 -7.36 11.07 -4.27
C LEU A 190 -8.35 10.31 -5.15
N SER A 191 -7.89 9.31 -5.90
CA SER A 191 -8.79 8.49 -6.72
C SER A 191 -9.81 7.71 -5.87
N ALA A 192 -9.38 7.15 -4.74
CA ALA A 192 -10.28 6.46 -3.81
C ALA A 192 -11.28 7.43 -3.17
N ALA A 193 -10.85 8.65 -2.82
CA ALA A 193 -11.71 9.66 -2.23
C ALA A 193 -12.75 10.22 -3.23
N VAL A 194 -12.38 10.40 -4.50
CA VAL A 194 -13.33 10.77 -5.56
C VAL A 194 -14.31 9.63 -5.82
N GLU A 195 -13.84 8.37 -5.83
CA GLU A 195 -14.74 7.22 -6.01
C GLU A 195 -15.76 7.10 -4.87
N ALA A 196 -15.32 7.30 -3.62
CA ALA A 196 -16.19 7.39 -2.46
C ALA A 196 -17.24 8.50 -2.60
N TRP A 197 -16.91 9.60 -3.29
CA TRP A 197 -17.82 10.69 -3.56
C TRP A 197 -18.87 10.33 -4.61
N VAL A 198 -18.44 9.80 -5.77
CA VAL A 198 -19.30 9.65 -6.96
C VAL A 198 -20.02 8.31 -6.99
N ALA A 199 -19.29 7.20 -6.84
CA ALA A 199 -19.83 5.84 -6.96
C ALA A 199 -20.44 5.34 -5.65
N ARG A 200 -19.96 5.86 -4.52
CA ARG A 200 -20.40 5.53 -3.14
C ARG A 200 -20.41 4.02 -2.82
N PRO A 201 -19.37 3.26 -3.20
CA PRO A 201 -19.30 1.86 -2.79
C PRO A 201 -19.22 1.73 -1.25
N PRO A 202 -19.99 0.81 -0.64
CA PRO A 202 -20.00 0.62 0.80
C PRO A 202 -18.69 -0.04 1.26
N LEU A 203 -18.32 0.16 2.53
CA LEU A 203 -17.23 -0.55 3.19
C LEU A 203 -17.81 -1.29 4.40
N LEU A 204 -17.86 -2.62 4.32
CA LEU A 204 -18.56 -3.44 5.32
C LEU A 204 -17.57 -3.86 6.41
N LEU A 205 -17.89 -3.56 7.67
CA LEU A 205 -17.05 -3.92 8.83
C LEU A 205 -16.84 -5.42 8.95
N ALA A 206 -17.86 -6.22 8.61
CA ALA A 206 -17.79 -7.68 8.61
C ALA A 206 -16.69 -8.23 7.69
N HIS A 207 -16.26 -7.45 6.68
CA HIS A 207 -15.25 -7.84 5.71
C HIS A 207 -13.84 -7.32 6.02
N PHE A 208 -13.63 -6.68 7.17
CA PHE A 208 -12.29 -6.33 7.65
C PHE A 208 -11.26 -7.48 7.56
N PRO A 209 -11.62 -8.77 7.81
CA PRO A 209 -10.71 -9.89 7.63
C PRO A 209 -10.09 -10.02 6.23
N VAL A 210 -10.73 -9.51 5.17
CA VAL A 210 -10.16 -9.48 3.81
C VAL A 210 -8.87 -8.64 3.78
N LEU A 211 -8.87 -7.48 4.45
CA LEU A 211 -7.69 -6.63 4.59
C LEU A 211 -6.58 -7.33 5.38
N VAL A 212 -6.95 -8.05 6.44
CA VAL A 212 -6.01 -8.81 7.28
C VAL A 212 -5.35 -9.94 6.48
N LEU A 213 -6.12 -10.66 5.65
CA LEU A 213 -5.58 -11.68 4.76
C LEU A 213 -4.63 -11.10 3.73
N PHE A 214 -4.99 -9.98 3.10
CA PHE A 214 -4.12 -9.29 2.15
C PHE A 214 -2.79 -8.86 2.80
N GLY A 215 -2.85 -8.26 3.99
CA GLY A 215 -1.66 -7.89 4.77
C GLY A 215 -0.82 -9.10 5.17
N SER A 216 -1.46 -10.18 5.63
CA SER A 216 -0.78 -11.42 6.02
C SER A 216 -0.06 -12.08 4.83
N PHE A 217 -0.71 -12.09 3.66
CA PHE A 217 -0.09 -12.58 2.43
C PHE A 217 1.12 -11.73 2.03
N TYR A 218 1.06 -10.41 2.20
CA TYR A 218 2.21 -9.54 1.98
C TYR A 218 3.37 -9.82 2.95
N VAL A 219 3.09 -10.08 4.24
CA VAL A 219 4.12 -10.45 5.22
C VAL A 219 4.85 -11.73 4.79
N VAL A 220 4.10 -12.78 4.41
CA VAL A 220 4.67 -14.04 3.91
C VAL A 220 5.50 -13.80 2.65
N PHE A 221 4.98 -13.00 1.71
CA PHE A 221 5.72 -12.59 0.53
C PHE A 221 7.02 -11.86 0.88
N ALA A 222 7.01 -10.94 1.84
CA ALA A 222 8.19 -10.21 2.27
C ALA A 222 9.27 -11.14 2.84
N TRP A 223 8.88 -12.16 3.62
CA TRP A 223 9.82 -13.19 4.11
C TRP A 223 10.39 -14.04 2.98
N TYR A 224 9.54 -14.50 2.05
CA TYR A 224 9.99 -15.23 0.87
C TYR A 224 10.97 -14.38 0.03
N PHE A 225 10.63 -13.12 -0.19
CA PHE A 225 11.45 -12.16 -0.92
C PHE A 225 12.79 -11.94 -0.23
N PHE A 226 12.80 -11.82 1.11
CA PHE A 226 14.03 -11.73 1.89
C PHE A 226 14.91 -12.98 1.73
N ILE A 227 14.34 -14.19 1.75
CA ILE A 227 15.11 -15.43 1.57
C ILE A 227 15.91 -15.37 0.26
N LYS A 228 15.32 -14.83 -0.81
CA LYS A 228 15.92 -14.72 -2.15
C LYS A 228 16.87 -13.54 -2.30
N THR A 229 16.54 -12.37 -1.75
CA THR A 229 17.23 -11.11 -2.06
C THR A 229 18.10 -10.58 -0.93
N LYS A 230 17.86 -11.05 0.30
CA LYS A 230 18.41 -10.57 1.57
C LYS A 230 18.04 -9.13 1.88
N VAL A 231 16.92 -8.64 1.35
CA VAL A 231 16.42 -7.28 1.52
C VAL A 231 15.00 -7.30 2.08
N TYR A 232 14.76 -6.44 3.07
CA TYR A 232 13.41 -5.99 3.43
C TYR A 232 13.22 -4.54 2.98
N HIS A 233 12.07 -4.25 2.37
CA HIS A 233 11.70 -2.86 2.04
C HIS A 233 11.26 -2.07 3.28
N TYR A 234 10.78 -2.77 4.30
CA TYR A 234 10.22 -2.18 5.50
C TYR A 234 10.86 -2.82 6.73
N VAL A 235 11.35 -1.98 7.65
CA VAL A 235 12.03 -2.42 8.87
C VAL A 235 11.12 -3.30 9.74
N PHE A 236 9.82 -3.02 9.77
CA PHE A 236 8.83 -3.80 10.52
C PHE A 236 8.51 -5.17 9.90
N MET A 237 9.11 -5.52 8.75
CA MET A 237 9.05 -6.87 8.19
C MET A 237 10.30 -7.70 8.56
N ASP A 238 11.36 -7.05 9.04
CA ASP A 238 12.61 -7.72 9.37
C ASP A 238 12.59 -8.29 10.78
N PHE A 239 12.52 -9.61 10.91
CA PHE A 239 12.53 -10.29 12.21
C PHE A 239 13.78 -10.00 13.05
N ARG A 240 14.88 -9.53 12.44
CA ARG A 240 16.11 -9.12 13.15
C ARG A 240 15.99 -7.73 13.80
N PHE A 241 14.94 -6.98 13.46
CA PHE A 241 14.64 -5.73 14.13
C PHE A 241 14.03 -5.99 15.51
N LYS A 242 14.61 -5.36 16.54
CA LYS A 242 14.31 -5.57 17.95
C LYS A 242 12.82 -5.56 18.31
N HIS A 243 12.07 -4.66 17.69
CA HIS A 243 10.65 -4.37 18.00
C HIS A 243 9.71 -4.83 16.89
N GLN A 244 10.14 -5.75 16.04
CA GLN A 244 9.39 -6.12 14.85
C GLN A 244 7.99 -6.70 15.14
N PRO A 245 7.77 -7.62 16.10
CA PRO A 245 6.42 -8.10 16.40
C PRO A 245 5.47 -6.98 16.87
N ILE A 246 5.98 -6.03 17.68
CA ILE A 246 5.22 -4.87 18.13
C ILE A 246 4.86 -3.97 16.94
N ALA A 247 5.79 -3.77 16.01
CA ALA A 247 5.55 -2.98 14.82
C ALA A 247 4.47 -3.60 13.92
N LEU A 248 4.40 -4.93 13.81
CA LEU A 248 3.30 -5.62 13.11
C LEU A 248 1.94 -5.39 13.80
N ILE A 249 1.89 -5.47 15.13
CA ILE A 249 0.65 -5.21 15.89
C ILE A 249 0.19 -3.75 15.71
N LEU A 250 1.11 -2.79 15.81
CA LEU A 250 0.79 -1.37 15.60
C LEU A 250 0.32 -1.09 14.18
N LEU A 251 0.92 -1.76 13.19
CA LEU A 251 0.52 -1.67 11.79
C LEU A 251 -0.91 -2.20 11.58
N LEU A 252 -1.23 -3.38 12.16
CA LEU A 252 -2.58 -3.92 12.14
C LEU A 252 -3.57 -2.98 12.82
N ALA A 253 -3.22 -2.44 14.00
CA ALA A 253 -4.08 -1.52 14.73
C ALA A 253 -4.38 -0.25 13.92
N LEU A 254 -3.38 0.30 13.23
CA LEU A 254 -3.56 1.44 12.33
C LEU A 254 -4.47 1.08 11.15
N LEU A 255 -4.27 -0.08 10.51
CA LEU A 255 -5.14 -0.54 9.41
C LEU A 255 -6.58 -0.79 9.89
N ALA A 256 -6.77 -1.38 11.06
CA ALA A 256 -8.08 -1.59 11.68
C ALA A 256 -8.78 -0.26 11.96
N ALA A 257 -8.07 0.72 12.52
CA ALA A 257 -8.59 2.05 12.76
C ALA A 257 -8.99 2.75 11.46
N LEU A 258 -8.14 2.70 10.43
CA LEU A 258 -8.45 3.29 9.12
C LEU A 258 -9.65 2.61 8.45
N TYR A 259 -9.74 1.28 8.52
CA TYR A 259 -10.89 0.53 7.99
C TYR A 259 -12.18 0.91 8.72
N ALA A 260 -12.16 0.93 10.06
CA ALA A 260 -13.34 1.26 10.86
C ALA A 260 -13.80 2.71 10.67
N MET A 261 -12.85 3.67 10.69
CA MET A 261 -13.14 5.07 10.39
C MET A 261 -13.68 5.24 8.97
N GLY A 262 -13.09 4.54 8.00
CA GLY A 262 -13.56 4.53 6.62
C GLY A 262 -14.98 4.01 6.50
N ALA A 263 -15.30 2.92 7.19
CA ALA A 263 -16.63 2.31 7.14
C ALA A 263 -17.69 3.23 7.74
N GLY A 264 -17.39 3.82 8.90
CA GLY A 264 -18.25 4.83 9.52
C GLY A 264 -18.43 6.07 8.64
N ALA A 265 -17.34 6.60 8.07
CA ALA A 265 -17.39 7.78 7.21
C ALA A 265 -18.19 7.52 5.93
N LEU A 266 -18.00 6.36 5.28
CA LEU A 266 -18.73 6.00 4.07
C LEU A 266 -20.21 5.75 4.34
N ALA A 267 -20.56 5.13 5.47
CA ALA A 267 -21.95 4.98 5.89
C ALA A 267 -22.64 6.34 6.07
N MET A 268 -21.97 7.29 6.76
CA MET A 268 -22.48 8.65 6.91
C MET A 268 -22.52 9.44 5.59
N ALA A 269 -21.59 9.16 4.67
CA ALA A 269 -21.52 9.79 3.36
C ALA A 269 -22.69 9.40 2.44
N LEU A 270 -23.37 8.28 2.69
CA LEU A 270 -24.58 7.92 1.95
C LEU A 270 -25.66 9.01 2.07
N GLU A 271 -25.83 9.53 3.29
CA GLU A 271 -26.87 10.52 3.63
C GLU A 271 -26.38 11.97 3.54
N SER A 272 -25.06 12.23 3.58
CA SER A 272 -24.51 13.59 3.68
C SER A 272 -23.44 13.91 2.64
N GLY A 273 -23.75 14.86 1.75
CA GLY A 273 -22.78 15.43 0.82
C GLY A 273 -21.61 16.12 1.51
N SER A 274 -21.82 16.71 2.69
CA SER A 274 -20.76 17.34 3.49
C SER A 274 -19.73 16.33 3.98
N VAL A 275 -20.16 15.11 4.32
CA VAL A 275 -19.24 14.03 4.70
C VAL A 275 -18.44 13.54 3.50
N ARG A 276 -19.04 13.47 2.29
CA ARG A 276 -18.30 13.19 1.04
C ARG A 276 -17.21 14.23 0.81
N LEU A 277 -17.56 15.51 0.99
CA LEU A 277 -16.59 16.60 0.94
C LEU A 277 -15.49 16.46 1.97
N MET A 278 -15.84 16.10 3.21
CA MET A 278 -14.87 15.89 4.26
C MET A 278 -13.88 14.76 3.92
N ILE A 279 -14.34 13.62 3.39
CA ILE A 279 -13.47 12.51 2.96
C ILE A 279 -12.44 13.00 1.94
N PHE A 280 -12.88 13.76 0.94
CA PHE A 280 -12.01 14.33 -0.08
C PHE A 280 -11.02 15.36 0.49
N VAL A 281 -11.48 16.26 1.36
CA VAL A 281 -10.62 17.24 2.04
C VAL A 281 -9.58 16.57 2.92
N VAL A 282 -9.94 15.51 3.66
CA VAL A 282 -9.00 14.72 4.46
C VAL A 282 -7.98 14.02 3.55
N ALA A 283 -8.42 13.42 2.43
CA ALA A 283 -7.51 12.83 1.45
C ALA A 283 -6.50 13.86 0.93
N LEU A 284 -6.96 15.04 0.52
CA LEU A 284 -6.10 16.16 0.13
C LEU A 284 -5.14 16.59 1.23
N GLY A 285 -5.63 16.71 2.48
CA GLY A 285 -4.82 17.10 3.64
C GLY A 285 -3.72 16.10 3.99
N THR A 286 -3.89 14.82 3.63
CA THR A 286 -2.83 13.81 3.79
C THR A 286 -1.79 13.84 2.67
N CYS A 287 -2.05 14.49 1.54
CA CYS A 287 -1.13 14.54 0.41
C CYS A 287 0.04 15.50 0.65
N THR A 288 1.26 15.07 0.32
CA THR A 288 2.46 15.91 0.41
C THR A 288 2.99 16.20 -0.98
N TRP A 289 2.97 17.47 -1.41
CA TRP A 289 3.33 17.89 -2.77
C TRP A 289 4.67 18.62 -2.88
N ARG A 290 5.32 18.94 -1.76
CA ARG A 290 6.38 19.97 -1.70
C ARG A 290 7.70 19.47 -2.28
N ALA A 291 8.12 20.06 -3.40
CA ALA A 291 9.48 19.98 -3.96
C ALA A 291 10.39 21.14 -3.51
N ASP A 292 9.82 22.21 -2.95
CA ASP A 292 10.50 23.51 -2.77
C ASP A 292 11.48 23.58 -1.59
N GLU A 293 11.63 22.48 -0.83
CA GLU A 293 12.53 22.40 0.33
C GLU A 293 13.80 21.59 0.06
N ILE A 294 14.18 21.35 -1.20
CA ILE A 294 15.50 20.77 -1.49
C ILE A 294 16.53 21.92 -1.40
N PRO A 295 17.38 21.99 -0.36
CA PRO A 295 18.36 23.06 -0.26
C PRO A 295 19.34 22.97 -1.43
N ASP A 296 19.62 24.12 -2.07
CA ASP A 296 20.54 24.22 -3.21
C ASP A 296 21.94 23.67 -2.91
N ASP A 297 22.33 23.60 -1.63
CA ASP A 297 23.61 23.06 -1.17
C ASP A 297 23.83 21.57 -1.50
N ALA A 298 22.78 20.81 -1.86
CA ALA A 298 22.93 19.45 -2.35
C ALA A 298 23.41 19.37 -3.81
N THR A 299 23.43 20.49 -4.54
CA THR A 299 23.93 20.55 -5.92
C THR A 299 25.42 20.86 -6.03
N SER A 300 26.06 21.39 -4.97
CA SER A 300 27.47 21.78 -4.99
C SER A 300 28.45 20.61 -4.75
N SER A 301 28.03 19.53 -4.09
CA SER A 301 28.91 18.37 -3.85
C SER A 301 29.02 17.40 -5.04
N ALA A 302 28.07 17.45 -5.98
CA ALA A 302 28.10 16.61 -7.20
C ALA A 302 28.96 17.21 -8.34
N ALA A 303 29.36 18.49 -8.23
CA ALA A 303 30.23 19.15 -9.20
C ALA A 303 31.73 18.94 -8.91
N SER A 304 32.09 18.37 -7.76
CA SER A 304 33.48 18.15 -7.31
C SER A 304 34.07 16.80 -7.72
N THR A 305 33.32 15.95 -8.42
CA THR A 305 33.80 14.66 -8.93
C THR A 305 33.48 14.54 -10.42
N LYS A 306 34.17 15.37 -11.21
CA LYS A 306 34.48 15.07 -12.61
C LYS A 306 35.96 14.73 -12.71
#